data_AF-A0A5C2S543-F1
#
_entry.id   AF-A0A5C2S543-F1
#
_cell.length_a   1.000
_cell.length_b   1.000
_cell.length_c   1.000
_cell.angle_alpha   90.00
_cell.angle_beta   90.00
_cell.angle_gamma   90.00
#
_symmetry.space_group_name_H-M   'P 1'
#
loop_
_entity.id
_entity.type
_entity.pdbx_description
1 polymer ?
#
loop_
_entity_poly.entity_id
_entity_poly.type
_entity_poly.pdbx_seq_one_letter_code
_entity_poly.pdbx_strand_id
1 'polypeptide(L)'
;MNSASVAHFLRIIGITDFPVYGLAHAGPLHTLSMTWYSSTDDVIYISDRNSPGFDLRKSWDVLRYMAFLIRLEDHALELQRRYNKVQAAFLEKIRKEVVNKNDGADSESSLLWTASDQADKFKIYYPEKGAKGVEGVEESKAQASASAKSRD
;
A
#
# COMPACT_ATOMS: atom_id res chain seq x y z
N MET A 1 4.43 3.85 0.09
CA MET A 1 3.17 3.74 0.85
C MET A 1 2.78 2.27 0.92
N ASN A 2 3.50 1.48 1.71
CA ASN A 2 3.34 0.01 1.73
C ASN A 2 2.48 -0.46 2.91
N SER A 3 2.16 0.43 3.86
CA SER A 3 1.39 0.12 5.08
C SER A 3 -0.13 0.09 4.87
N ALA A 4 -0.65 0.81 3.87
CA ALA A 4 -2.09 0.84 3.57
C ALA A 4 -2.61 -0.50 3.04
N SER A 5 -1.85 -1.17 2.16
CA SER A 5 -2.20 -2.50 1.67
C SER A 5 -2.15 -3.54 2.80
N VAL A 6 -1.20 -3.43 3.73
CA VAL A 6 -1.13 -4.29 4.91
C VAL A 6 -2.33 -4.05 5.83
N ALA A 7 -2.69 -2.80 6.13
CA ALA A 7 -3.88 -2.50 6.93
C ALA A 7 -5.17 -3.02 6.28
N HIS A 8 -5.27 -2.91 4.95
CA HIS A 8 -6.39 -3.49 4.20
C HIS A 8 -6.39 -5.02 4.27
N PHE A 9 -5.23 -5.67 4.14
CA PHE A 9 -5.12 -7.11 4.32
C PHE A 9 -5.53 -7.56 5.73
N LEU A 10 -5.06 -6.86 6.77
CA LEU A 10 -5.46 -7.12 8.15
C LEU A 10 -6.98 -7.04 8.32
N ARG A 11 -7.62 -6.02 7.75
CA ARG A 11 -9.09 -5.92 7.71
C ARG A 11 -9.72 -7.16 7.08
N ILE A 12 -9.24 -7.59 5.91
CA ILE A 12 -9.82 -8.73 5.17
C ILE A 12 -9.76 -10.03 6.00
N ILE A 13 -8.68 -10.24 6.76
CA ILE A 13 -8.52 -11.41 7.64
C ILE A 13 -9.23 -11.25 8.99
N GLY A 14 -9.96 -10.15 9.22
CA GLY A 14 -10.74 -9.90 10.43
C GLY A 14 -9.98 -9.22 11.56
N ILE A 15 -8.82 -8.61 11.29
CA ILE A 15 -8.04 -7.82 12.24
C ILE A 15 -8.25 -6.33 11.92
N THR A 16 -9.11 -5.67 12.70
CA THR A 16 -9.36 -4.23 12.61
C THR A 16 -8.70 -3.48 13.76
N ASP A 17 -8.66 -2.15 13.65
CA ASP A 17 -8.20 -1.24 14.71
C ASP A 17 -6.80 -1.61 15.22
N PHE A 18 -5.96 -2.07 14.30
CA PHE A 18 -4.60 -2.50 14.57
C PHE A 18 -3.61 -1.62 13.80
N PRO A 19 -2.82 -0.78 14.50
CA PRO A 19 -1.80 0.05 13.89
C PRO A 19 -0.72 -0.75 13.16
N VAL A 20 -0.51 -0.45 11.88
CA VAL A 20 0.62 -0.90 11.08
C VAL A 20 1.63 0.23 11.02
N TYR A 21 2.84 0.00 11.54
CA TYR A 21 3.92 0.98 11.50
C TYR A 21 4.79 0.75 10.27
N GLY A 22 5.01 1.82 9.50
CA GLY A 22 6.00 1.86 8.42
C GLY A 22 7.16 2.76 8.83
N LEU A 23 8.39 2.29 8.66
CA LEU A 23 9.60 3.07 8.91
C LEU A 23 10.23 3.48 7.57
N ALA A 24 10.40 4.78 7.37
CA ALA A 24 11.17 5.33 6.26
C ALA A 24 12.48 5.90 6.81
N HIS A 25 13.59 5.72 6.09
CA HIS A 25 14.88 6.28 6.49
C HIS A 25 15.61 6.94 5.32
N ALA A 26 16.32 8.02 5.62
CA ALA A 26 17.22 8.73 4.73
C ALA A 26 18.51 9.05 5.49
N GLY A 27 19.51 8.16 5.38
CA GLY A 27 20.70 8.21 6.21
C GLY A 27 20.34 8.11 7.71
N PRO A 28 20.80 9.04 8.56
CA PRO A 28 20.51 9.01 10.01
C PRO A 28 19.10 9.51 10.38
N LEU A 29 18.33 10.00 9.40
CA LEU A 29 16.98 10.50 9.62
C LEU A 29 15.97 9.38 9.38
N HIS A 30 15.21 9.05 10.41
CA HIS A 30 14.17 8.03 10.38
C HIS A 30 12.82 8.69 10.66
N THR A 31 11.80 8.35 9.88
CA THR A 31 10.44 8.86 10.05
C THR A 31 9.48 7.70 10.15
N LEU A 32 8.56 7.78 11.11
CA LEU A 32 7.49 6.81 11.25
C LEU A 32 6.25 7.21 10.45
N SER A 33 5.55 6.21 9.98
CA SER A 33 4.18 6.32 9.49
C SER A 33 3.35 5.26 10.20
N MET A 34 2.09 5.59 10.47
CA MET A 34 1.14 4.68 11.09
C MET A 34 -0.08 4.56 10.21
N THR A 35 -0.59 3.36 10.02
CA THR A 35 -1.76 3.11 9.17
C THR A 35 -2.64 2.05 9.80
N TRP A 36 -3.94 2.29 9.88
CA TRP A 36 -4.89 1.29 10.38
C TRP A 36 -6.25 1.46 9.71
N TYR A 37 -7.01 0.38 9.68
CA TYR A 37 -8.41 0.43 9.33
C TYR A 37 -9.26 0.62 10.60
N SER A 38 -10.11 1.64 10.63
CA SER A 38 -11.07 1.90 11.71
C SER A 38 -12.35 1.11 11.46
N SER A 39 -12.71 0.22 12.38
CA SER A 39 -13.98 -0.50 12.29
C SER A 39 -15.19 0.41 12.57
N THR A 40 -15.00 1.47 13.35
CA THR A 40 -16.04 2.46 13.67
C THR A 40 -16.40 3.32 12.47
N ASP A 41 -15.40 3.77 11.72
CA ASP A 41 -15.57 4.76 10.64
C ASP A 41 -15.56 4.14 9.24
N ASP A 42 -15.29 2.83 9.13
CA ASP A 42 -15.14 2.07 7.88
C ASP A 42 -14.13 2.66 6.88
N VAL A 43 -13.06 3.29 7.39
CA VAL A 43 -12.01 3.91 6.57
C VAL A 43 -10.60 3.54 7.03
N ILE A 44 -9.64 3.69 6.12
CA ILE A 44 -8.20 3.57 6.43
C ILE A 44 -7.67 4.94 6.81
N TYR A 45 -7.15 5.06 8.02
CA TYR A 45 -6.41 6.23 8.48
C TYR A 45 -4.92 6.04 8.21
N ILE A 46 -4.28 7.10 7.70
CA ILE A 46 -2.84 7.19 7.52
C ILE A 46 -2.35 8.41 8.30
N SER A 47 -1.44 8.18 9.24
CA SER A 47 -0.72 9.23 9.97
C SER A 47 0.73 9.24 9.50
N ASP A 48 1.01 10.13 8.55
CA ASP A 48 2.34 10.36 7.97
C ASP A 48 2.84 11.81 8.19
N ARG A 49 1.93 12.77 8.35
CA ARG A 49 2.26 14.18 8.60
C ARG A 49 2.59 14.42 10.06
N ASN A 50 3.65 15.20 10.28
CA ASN A 50 4.14 15.55 11.61
C ASN A 50 4.47 14.33 12.49
N SER A 51 4.71 13.18 11.86
CA SER A 51 5.10 11.98 12.56
C SER A 51 6.44 12.18 13.27
N PRO A 52 6.65 11.54 14.43
CA PRO A 52 7.92 11.61 15.13
C PRO A 52 9.07 11.18 14.21
N GLY A 53 9.98 12.12 13.95
CA GLY A 53 11.27 11.84 13.36
C GLY A 53 12.27 11.45 14.45
N PHE A 54 13.18 10.55 14.10
CA PHE A 54 14.39 10.26 14.88
C PHE A 54 15.60 10.68 14.06
N ASP A 55 16.41 11.57 14.61
CA ASP A 55 17.75 11.86 14.09
C ASP A 55 18.78 11.07 14.89
N LEU A 56 19.22 9.92 14.36
CA LEU A 56 20.11 9.00 15.07
C LEU A 56 21.53 9.57 15.34
N ARG A 57 21.83 10.79 14.89
CA ARG A 57 23.02 11.55 15.33
C ARG A 57 22.85 12.11 16.73
N LYS A 58 21.62 12.25 17.22
CA LYS A 58 21.29 12.79 18.54
C LYS A 58 21.06 11.64 19.51
N SER A 59 21.83 11.59 20.58
CA SER A 59 21.74 10.51 21.58
C SER A 59 20.34 10.34 22.16
N TRP A 60 19.59 11.43 22.35
CA TRP A 60 18.21 11.36 22.82
C TRP A 60 17.27 10.66 21.82
N ASP A 61 17.43 10.92 20.53
CA ASP A 61 16.61 10.32 19.48
C ASP A 61 16.94 8.85 19.30
N VAL A 62 18.20 8.47 19.51
CA VAL A 62 18.61 7.06 19.58
C VAL A 62 17.87 6.35 20.72
N LEU A 63 17.81 6.93 21.92
CA LEU A 63 17.08 6.35 23.04
C LEU A 63 15.58 6.23 22.76
N ARG A 64 14.96 7.26 22.17
CA ARG A 64 13.54 7.21 21.77
C ARG A 64 13.29 6.16 20.70
N TYR A 65 14.19 6.03 19.74
CA TYR A 65 14.11 5.02 18.68
C TYR A 65 14.24 3.61 19.25
N MET A 66 15.19 3.36 20.15
CA MET A 66 15.34 2.07 20.83
C MET A 66 14.11 1.72 21.67
N ALA A 67 13.57 2.68 22.43
CA ALA A 67 12.34 2.49 23.19
C ALA A 67 11.14 2.17 22.28
N PHE A 68 11.07 2.80 21.11
CA PHE A 68 10.07 2.48 20.09
C PHE A 68 10.23 1.04 19.57
N LEU A 69 11.45 0.60 19.26
CA LEU A 69 11.71 -0.77 18.79
C LEU A 69 11.31 -1.84 19.82
N ILE A 70 11.60 -1.60 21.10
CA ILE A 70 11.18 -2.51 22.19
C ILE A 70 9.66 -2.62 22.23
N ARG A 71 8.94 -1.50 22.15
CA ARG A 71 7.47 -1.50 22.11
C ARG A 71 6.90 -2.15 20.84
N LEU A 72 7.65 -2.09 19.75
CA LEU A 72 7.26 -2.74 18.49
C LEU A 72 7.31 -4.26 18.60
N GLU A 73 8.19 -4.81 19.43
CA GLU A 73 8.24 -6.25 19.74
C GLU A 73 6.96 -6.71 20.43
N ASP A 74 6.55 -6.02 21.51
CA ASP A 74 5.28 -6.29 22.20
C ASP A 74 4.09 -6.18 21.24
N HIS A 75 4.12 -5.19 20.35
CA HIS A 75 3.09 -4.98 19.33
C HIS A 75 3.04 -6.12 18.30
N ALA A 76 4.20 -6.68 17.92
CA ALA A 76 4.29 -7.83 17.02
C ALA A 76 3.73 -9.11 17.66
N LEU A 77 3.98 -9.32 18.97
CA LEU A 77 3.41 -10.43 19.72
C LEU A 77 1.88 -10.34 19.80
N GLU A 78 1.34 -9.14 20.01
CA GLU A 78 -0.12 -8.90 19.98
C GLU A 78 -0.71 -9.17 18.59
N LEU A 79 -0.03 -8.77 17.51
CA LEU A 79 -0.45 -9.10 16.15
C LEU A 79 -0.50 -10.61 15.94
N GLN A 80 0.55 -11.34 16.35
CA GLN A 80 0.60 -12.79 16.25
C GLN A 80 -0.55 -13.45 17.02
N ARG A 81 -0.84 -12.94 18.23
CA ARG A 81 -1.95 -13.42 19.06
C ARG A 81 -3.31 -13.20 18.38
N ARG A 82 -3.52 -12.06 17.72
CA ARG A 82 -4.74 -11.78 16.95
C ARG A 82 -4.83 -12.65 15.69
N TYR A 83 -3.71 -12.82 14.98
CA TYR A 83 -3.64 -13.68 13.81
C TYR A 83 -4.01 -15.12 14.14
N ASN A 84 -3.44 -15.70 15.20
CA ASN A 84 -3.74 -17.07 15.61
C ASN A 84 -5.24 -17.29 15.93
N LYS A 85 -5.96 -16.25 16.36
CA LYS A 85 -7.41 -16.31 16.60
C LYS A 85 -8.23 -16.35 15.30
N VAL A 86 -7.75 -15.70 14.24
CA VAL A 86 -8.49 -15.58 12.96
C VAL A 86 -8.00 -16.54 11.89
N GLN A 87 -6.81 -17.14 12.06
CA GLN A 87 -6.13 -17.96 11.05
C GLN A 87 -7.00 -19.11 10.53
N ALA A 88 -7.63 -19.87 11.41
CA ALA A 88 -8.46 -21.00 10.99
C ALA A 88 -9.65 -20.56 10.13
N ALA A 89 -10.38 -19.53 10.57
CA ALA A 89 -11.51 -18.98 9.82
C ALA A 89 -11.08 -18.39 8.47
N PHE A 90 -9.93 -17.72 8.45
CA PHE A 90 -9.34 -17.17 7.23
C PHE A 90 -8.96 -18.26 6.22
N LEU A 91 -8.30 -19.34 6.66
CA LEU A 91 -7.93 -20.45 5.77
C LEU A 91 -9.17 -21.17 5.21
N GLU A 92 -10.21 -21.34 6.02
CA GLU A 92 -11.48 -21.89 5.55
C GLU A 92 -12.16 -20.97 4.53
N LYS A 93 -12.10 -19.65 4.72
CA LYS A 93 -12.60 -18.68 3.73
C LYS A 93 -11.86 -18.80 2.40
N ILE A 94 -10.52 -18.84 2.43
CA ILE A 94 -9.71 -19.05 1.21
C ILE A 94 -10.08 -20.36 0.52
N ARG A 95 -10.15 -21.46 1.29
CA ARG A 95 -10.49 -22.78 0.74
C ARG A 95 -11.82 -22.76 0.01
N LYS A 96 -12.86 -22.15 0.60
CA LYS A 96 -14.18 -22.02 -0.04
C LYS A 96 -14.13 -21.19 -1.31
N GLU A 97 -13.43 -20.06 -1.29
CA GLU A 97 -13.33 -19.19 -2.46
C GLU A 97 -12.53 -19.81 -3.60
N VAL A 98 -11.43 -20.51 -3.32
CA VAL A 98 -10.64 -21.21 -4.35
C VAL A 98 -11.45 -22.35 -4.99
N VAL A 99 -12.23 -23.09 -4.21
CA VAL A 99 -13.09 -24.17 -4.73
C VAL A 99 -14.21 -23.60 -5.59
N ASN A 100 -14.88 -22.53 -5.14
CA ASN A 100 -16.00 -21.93 -5.86
C ASN A 100 -15.57 -21.19 -7.15
N LYS A 101 -14.31 -20.76 -7.27
CA LYS A 101 -13.80 -20.11 -8.48
C LYS A 101 -13.74 -21.04 -9.70
N ASN A 102 -13.73 -22.36 -9.48
CA ASN A 102 -13.81 -23.33 -10.58
C ASN A 102 -15.19 -23.39 -11.24
N ASP A 103 -16.23 -22.78 -10.64
CA ASP A 103 -17.60 -22.79 -11.15
C ASP A 103 -17.97 -21.54 -11.98
N GLY A 104 -16.99 -20.72 -12.38
CA GLY A 104 -17.17 -19.66 -13.39
C GLY A 104 -17.97 -18.43 -12.94
N ALA A 105 -18.24 -18.28 -11.64
CA ALA A 105 -18.93 -17.10 -11.12
C ALA A 105 -17.94 -16.00 -10.73
N ASP A 106 -18.18 -14.79 -11.27
CA ASP A 106 -17.55 -13.52 -10.85
C ASP A 106 -17.87 -13.24 -9.38
N SER A 107 -17.06 -13.81 -8.50
CA SER A 107 -17.14 -13.55 -7.07
C SER A 107 -16.45 -12.21 -6.79
N GLU A 108 -17.20 -11.20 -6.33
CA GLU A 108 -16.70 -9.99 -5.67
C GLU A 108 -15.98 -10.33 -4.34
N SER A 109 -14.94 -11.16 -4.41
CA SER A 109 -14.19 -11.55 -3.23
C SER A 109 -13.26 -10.43 -2.82
N SER A 110 -13.45 -9.94 -1.59
CA SER A 110 -12.51 -9.07 -0.88
C SER A 110 -11.06 -9.61 -0.82
N LEU A 111 -10.84 -10.92 -1.00
CA LEU A 111 -9.51 -11.55 -0.96
C LEU A 111 -8.79 -11.50 -2.29
N LEU A 112 -9.52 -11.44 -3.41
CA LEU A 112 -8.99 -11.45 -4.76
C LEU A 112 -9.02 -10.06 -5.39
N TRP A 113 -8.84 -9.04 -4.55
CA TRP A 113 -8.72 -7.66 -4.99
C TRP A 113 -7.47 -7.49 -5.86
N THR A 114 -7.64 -7.07 -7.12
CA THR A 114 -6.53 -6.56 -7.93
C THR A 114 -6.73 -5.07 -8.25
N ALA A 115 -5.64 -4.36 -8.46
CA ALA A 115 -5.68 -2.95 -8.85
C ALA A 115 -6.45 -2.74 -10.17
N SER A 116 -6.37 -3.70 -11.09
CA SER A 116 -7.11 -3.70 -12.36
C SER A 116 -8.61 -3.87 -12.13
N ASP A 117 -9.05 -4.79 -11.27
CA ASP A 117 -10.48 -4.98 -11.02
C ASP A 117 -11.14 -3.74 -10.40
N GLN A 118 -10.39 -3.01 -9.56
CA GLN A 118 -10.87 -1.72 -9.03
C GLN A 118 -10.90 -0.64 -10.10
N ALA A 119 -9.90 -0.63 -10.99
CA ALA A 119 -9.86 0.28 -12.11
C ALA A 119 -11.12 0.16 -12.95
N ASP A 120 -11.46 -1.08 -13.30
CA ASP A 120 -12.63 -1.40 -14.10
C ASP A 120 -13.92 -1.05 -13.35
N LYS A 121 -14.02 -1.40 -12.06
CA LYS A 121 -15.18 -1.08 -11.20
C LYS A 121 -15.44 0.42 -11.10
N PHE A 122 -14.40 1.23 -10.94
CA PHE A 122 -14.50 2.68 -10.76
C PHE A 122 -14.27 3.46 -12.05
N LYS A 123 -14.13 2.79 -13.20
CA LYS A 123 -13.84 3.39 -14.51
C LYS A 123 -12.61 4.31 -14.48
N ILE A 124 -11.60 3.93 -13.71
CA ILE A 124 -10.32 4.63 -13.64
C ILE A 124 -9.49 4.19 -14.84
N TYR A 125 -9.08 5.14 -15.67
CA TYR A 125 -8.26 4.86 -16.85
C TYR A 125 -6.85 4.40 -16.44
N TYR A 126 -6.43 3.21 -16.88
CA TYR A 126 -5.05 2.77 -16.81
C TYR A 126 -4.46 2.72 -18.22
N PRO A 127 -3.28 3.32 -18.46
CA PRO A 127 -2.58 3.12 -19.72
C PRO A 127 -2.15 1.65 -19.82
N GLU A 128 -2.62 0.94 -20.84
CA GLU A 128 -2.30 -0.47 -21.04
C GLU A 128 -0.78 -0.69 -21.09
N LYS A 129 -0.30 -1.67 -20.29
CA LYS A 129 1.02 -2.26 -20.48
C LYS A 129 0.99 -3.09 -21.77
N GLY A 130 1.25 -2.43 -22.91
CA GLY A 130 1.40 -3.16 -24.17
C GLY A 130 1.06 -2.41 -25.44
N ALA A 131 1.28 -1.10 -25.54
CA ALA A 131 1.48 -0.51 -26.85
C ALA A 131 2.86 -0.96 -27.38
N LYS A 132 2.86 -2.09 -28.10
CA LYS A 132 3.90 -2.43 -29.07
C LYS A 132 4.24 -1.15 -29.84
N GLY A 133 5.54 -0.86 -29.95
CA GLY A 133 6.00 0.31 -30.68
C GLY A 133 5.40 0.37 -32.07
N VAL A 134 4.81 1.51 -32.40
CA VAL A 134 4.56 1.95 -33.77
C VAL A 134 4.74 3.47 -33.79
N GLU A 135 5.87 3.86 -34.40
CA GLU A 135 5.99 4.97 -35.34
C GLU A 135 5.23 6.27 -35.03
N GLY A 136 5.94 7.21 -34.40
CA GLY A 136 5.47 8.59 -34.28
C GLY A 136 6.55 9.60 -33.85
N VAL A 137 7.82 9.21 -33.88
CA VAL A 137 8.94 10.08 -33.44
C VAL A 137 9.50 10.94 -34.58
N GLU A 138 9.04 10.77 -35.83
CA GLU A 138 9.60 11.51 -36.97
C GLU A 138 8.87 12.77 -37.42
N GLU A 139 7.62 13.03 -37.01
CA GLU A 139 6.93 14.26 -37.45
C GLU A 139 7.16 15.49 -36.56
N SER A 140 7.69 15.33 -35.34
CA SER A 140 8.00 16.47 -34.46
C SER A 140 9.36 17.13 -34.73
N LYS A 141 10.21 16.56 -35.59
CA LYS A 141 11.48 17.18 -36.00
C LYS A 141 11.38 18.05 -37.26
N ALA A 142 10.32 17.92 -38.05
CA ALA A 142 10.11 18.75 -39.25
C ALA A 142 9.44 20.10 -38.94
N GLN A 143 8.69 20.22 -37.83
CA GLN A 143 8.07 21.50 -37.43
C GLN A 143 8.95 22.38 -36.54
N ALA A 144 10.00 21.83 -35.90
CA ALA A 144 10.95 22.61 -35.12
C ALA A 144 12.04 23.32 -35.96
N SER A 145 12.28 22.89 -37.20
CA SER A 145 13.25 23.52 -38.12
C SER A 145 12.66 24.62 -39.01
N ALA A 146 11.33 24.72 -39.12
CA ALA A 146 10.66 25.77 -39.89
C ALA A 146 10.38 27.06 -39.09
N SER A 147 10.31 26.99 -37.75
CA SER A 147 10.04 28.19 -36.92
C SER A 147 11.28 28.97 -36.50
N ALA A 148 12.50 28.47 -36.76
CA ALA A 148 13.76 29.16 -36.47
C ALA A 148 14.29 30.03 -37.63
N LYS A 149 13.54 30.13 -38.75
CA LYS A 149 13.94 30.89 -39.95
C LYS A 149 13.05 32.11 -40.26
N SER A 150 12.17 32.54 -39.35
CA SER A 150 11.30 33.70 -39.55
C SER A 150 11.27 34.67 -38.36
N ARG A 151 12.38 34.82 -37.65
CA ARG A 151 12.61 35.94 -36.73
C ARG A 151 13.90 36.62 -37.18
N ASP A 152 13.72 37.48 -38.18
CA ASP A 152 14.57 38.65 -38.38
C ASP A 152 14.50 39.57 -37.15
#